data_AF-A0A059BZY2-F1
#
_entry.id   AF-A0A059BZY2-F1
#
_cell.length_a   1.000
_cell.length_b   1.000
_cell.length_c   1.000
_cell.angle_alpha   90.00
_cell.angle_beta   90.00
_cell.angle_gamma   90.00
#
_symmetry.space_group_name_H-M   'P 1'
#
loop_
_entity.id
_entity.type
_entity.pdbx_description
1 polymer ?
#
loop_
_entity_poly.entity_id
_entity_poly.type
_entity_poly.pdbx_seq_one_letter_code
_entity_poly.pdbx_strand_id
1 'polypeptide(L)'
;MKAMEVQLEKDPSRKHAFDVIIGDRFFLSVAVAGDPEGDPIVKDWVQQVHKSHRKGKKGEAVVVGISAERSRNYANALYTRYMRTPGSKDNPYDLLQLCAGSQCLLYELDPSHPIPKVLKDFVHDSRIFGVGVEAMAKELEREYGLTMRKPVELRKVAEKSKEVSLGYVDFRKKNLEQLARI
;
A
#
# COMPACT_ATOMS: atom_id res chain seq x y z
N MET A 1 -21.82 -12.44 7.39
CA MET A 1 -21.43 -11.06 7.03
C MET A 1 -22.23 -10.66 5.82
N LYS A 2 -22.83 -9.47 5.80
CA LYS A 2 -23.43 -8.94 4.57
C LYS A 2 -22.28 -8.61 3.61
N ALA A 3 -22.38 -9.01 2.34
CA ALA A 3 -21.39 -8.64 1.34
C ALA A 3 -21.31 -7.11 1.29
N MET A 4 -20.10 -6.57 1.40
CA MET A 4 -19.87 -5.13 1.34
C MET A 4 -19.82 -4.76 -0.14
N GLU A 5 -20.72 -3.89 -0.57
CA GLU A 5 -20.78 -3.44 -1.96
C GLU A 5 -19.59 -2.53 -2.26
N VAL A 6 -18.90 -2.81 -3.36
CA VAL A 6 -17.79 -2.00 -3.86
C VAL A 6 -18.20 -1.47 -5.22
N GLN A 7 -18.23 -0.15 -5.36
CA GLN A 7 -18.50 0.55 -6.61
C GLN A 7 -17.24 1.27 -7.05
N LEU A 8 -17.04 1.33 -8.36
CA LEU A 8 -15.88 1.92 -9.02
C LEU A 8 -16.39 2.95 -10.02
N GLU A 9 -16.06 4.22 -9.77
CA GLU A 9 -16.39 5.32 -10.67
C GLU A 9 -15.09 5.90 -11.25
N LYS A 10 -15.04 6.13 -12.55
CA LYS A 10 -13.87 6.75 -13.18
C LYS A 10 -13.95 8.26 -12.98
N ASP A 11 -12.85 8.87 -12.55
CA ASP A 11 -12.76 10.32 -12.44
C ASP A 11 -12.82 10.95 -13.85
N PRO A 12 -13.81 11.82 -14.13
CA PRO A 12 -13.94 12.43 -15.45
C PRO A 12 -12.84 13.46 -15.76
N SER A 13 -12.17 13.99 -14.74
CA SER A 13 -11.15 15.03 -14.84
C SER A 13 -9.71 14.50 -14.89
N ARG A 14 -9.48 13.24 -14.52
CA ARG A 14 -8.13 12.66 -14.38
C ARG A 14 -8.03 11.30 -15.08
N LYS A 15 -6.98 11.16 -15.91
CA LYS A 15 -6.66 9.88 -16.56
C LYS A 15 -6.16 8.90 -15.48
N HIS A 16 -6.63 7.65 -15.51
CA HIS A 16 -6.26 6.58 -14.58
C HIS A 16 -6.55 6.86 -13.09
N ALA A 17 -7.51 7.74 -12.79
CA ALA A 17 -8.03 7.95 -11.45
C ALA A 17 -9.46 7.41 -11.32
N PHE A 18 -9.76 6.83 -10.17
CA PHE A 18 -11.03 6.20 -9.86
C PHE A 18 -11.46 6.53 -8.44
N ASP A 19 -12.75 6.74 -8.22
CA ASP A 19 -13.34 6.75 -6.90
C ASP A 19 -13.85 5.34 -6.57
N VAL A 20 -13.28 4.77 -5.52
CA VAL A 20 -13.69 3.47 -4.96
C VAL A 20 -14.60 3.76 -3.78
N ILE A 21 -15.86 3.39 -3.94
CA ILE A 21 -16.92 3.59 -2.94
C ILE A 21 -17.17 2.24 -2.28
N ILE A 22 -16.93 2.16 -0.97
CA ILE A 22 -17.06 0.92 -0.20
C ILE A 22 -18.20 1.10 0.79
N GLY A 23 -19.35 0.52 0.45
CA GLY A 23 -20.61 0.79 1.12
C GLY A 23 -20.95 2.28 1.13
N ASP A 24 -21.43 2.78 2.26
CA ASP A 24 -21.83 4.17 2.50
C ASP A 24 -20.77 4.99 3.26
N ARG A 25 -19.61 4.38 3.57
CA ARG A 25 -18.68 4.90 4.60
C ARG A 25 -17.30 5.27 4.11
N PHE A 26 -16.81 4.68 3.03
CA PHE A 26 -15.46 4.94 2.56
C PHE A 26 -15.46 5.35 1.10
N PHE A 27 -14.79 6.46 0.85
CA PHE A 27 -14.54 7.02 -0.47
C PHE A 27 -13.02 7.13 -0.63
N LEU A 28 -12.46 6.35 -1.54
CA LEU A 28 -11.03 6.35 -1.84
C LEU A 28 -10.82 6.89 -3.25
N SER A 29 -9.96 7.89 -3.39
CA SER A 29 -9.50 8.34 -4.70
C SER A 29 -8.22 7.57 -5.05
N VAL A 30 -8.32 6.69 -6.03
CA VAL A 30 -7.30 5.73 -6.43
C VAL A 30 -6.70 6.13 -7.76
N ALA A 31 -5.40 6.42 -7.78
CA ALA A 31 -4.62 6.53 -9.01
C ALA A 31 -4.02 5.17 -9.37
N VAL A 32 -4.02 4.81 -10.65
CA VAL A 32 -3.38 3.61 -11.18
C VAL A 32 -2.21 4.04 -12.07
N ALA A 33 -1.02 3.52 -11.80
CA ALA A 33 0.17 3.80 -12.57
C ALA A 33 1.01 2.53 -12.74
N GLY A 34 1.85 2.52 -13.76
CA GLY A 34 2.74 1.44 -14.15
C GLY A 34 3.52 1.90 -15.36
N ASP A 35 4.63 1.22 -15.67
CA ASP A 35 5.47 1.51 -16.85
C ASP A 35 5.99 2.99 -16.91
N PRO A 36 6.81 3.38 -17.91
CA PRO A 36 7.38 4.73 -17.95
C PRO A 36 6.37 5.84 -18.29
N GLU A 37 5.15 5.51 -18.76
CA GLU A 37 4.05 6.48 -18.92
C GLU A 37 3.36 6.79 -17.59
N GLY A 38 3.62 6.03 -16.53
CA GLY A 38 3.08 6.21 -15.18
C GLY A 38 3.65 7.41 -14.40
N ASP A 39 4.83 7.92 -14.78
CA ASP A 39 5.54 8.99 -14.05
C ASP A 39 4.69 10.25 -13.77
N PRO A 40 3.93 10.81 -14.75
CA PRO A 40 3.08 11.97 -14.52
C PRO A 40 1.95 11.68 -13.53
N ILE A 41 1.39 10.47 -13.55
CA ILE A 41 0.30 10.04 -12.66
C ILE A 41 0.83 9.94 -11.23
N VAL A 42 1.99 9.32 -11.04
CA VAL A 42 2.67 9.22 -9.74
C VAL A 42 3.00 10.61 -9.20
N LYS A 43 3.52 11.50 -10.05
CA LYS A 43 3.84 12.88 -9.65
C LYS A 43 2.59 13.65 -9.21
N ASP A 44 1.50 13.56 -9.97
CA ASP A 44 0.22 14.19 -9.63
C ASP A 44 -0.32 13.64 -8.31
N TRP A 45 -0.31 12.32 -8.12
CA TRP A 45 -0.73 11.70 -6.86
C TRP A 45 0.08 12.20 -5.65
N VAL A 46 1.42 12.21 -5.75
CA VAL A 46 2.30 12.72 -4.68
C VAL A 46 2.01 14.20 -4.37
N GLN A 47 1.79 15.02 -5.41
CA GLN A 47 1.44 16.43 -5.23
C GLN A 47 0.11 16.61 -4.50
N GLN A 48 -0.90 15.80 -4.83
CA GLN A 48 -2.19 15.86 -4.16
C GLN A 48 -2.09 15.41 -2.70
N VAL A 49 -1.37 14.32 -2.42
CA VAL A 49 -1.13 13.87 -1.04
C VAL A 49 -0.44 14.97 -0.22
N HIS A 50 0.59 15.60 -0.76
CA HIS A 50 1.24 16.73 -0.08
C HIS A 50 0.33 17.94 0.09
N LYS A 51 -0.52 18.25 -0.89
CA LYS A 51 -1.50 19.34 -0.78
C LYS A 51 -2.52 19.08 0.32
N SER A 52 -3.03 17.84 0.40
CA SER A 52 -3.95 17.40 1.44
C SER A 52 -3.28 17.41 2.82
N HIS A 53 -2.04 16.92 2.92
CA HIS A 53 -1.26 16.91 4.16
C HIS A 53 -0.90 18.30 4.67
N ARG A 54 -0.50 19.23 3.78
CA ARG A 54 -0.18 20.62 4.14
C ARG A 54 -1.38 21.40 4.70
N LYS A 55 -2.61 21.01 4.36
CA LYS A 55 -3.83 21.57 4.98
C LYS A 55 -4.00 21.12 6.45
N GLY A 56 -3.31 20.06 6.86
CA GLY A 56 -3.28 19.54 8.23
C GLY A 56 -2.13 20.14 9.05
N LYS A 57 -1.24 19.29 9.57
CA LYS A 57 -0.15 19.69 10.48
C LYS A 57 1.18 19.91 9.75
N LYS A 58 1.63 21.16 9.70
CA LYS A 58 2.90 21.54 9.09
C LYS A 58 4.09 20.98 9.90
N GLY A 59 5.00 20.27 9.23
CA GLY A 59 6.23 19.73 9.83
C GLY A 59 6.20 18.26 10.25
N GLU A 60 5.03 17.61 10.23
CA GLU A 60 4.94 16.15 10.45
C GLU A 60 5.14 15.40 9.13
N ALA A 61 5.70 14.18 9.19
CA ALA A 61 5.78 13.29 8.03
C ALA A 61 4.39 12.77 7.64
N VAL A 62 4.18 12.51 6.35
CA VAL A 62 2.93 11.89 5.85
C VAL A 62 2.83 10.47 6.39
N VAL A 63 1.68 10.09 6.95
CA VAL A 63 1.40 8.70 7.33
C VAL A 63 0.86 7.96 6.12
N VAL A 64 1.53 6.85 5.76
CA VAL A 64 1.19 6.07 4.57
C VAL A 64 1.03 4.59 4.95
N GLY A 65 -0.12 4.02 4.63
CA GLY A 65 -0.32 2.57 4.64
C GLY A 65 0.26 1.95 3.37
N ILE A 66 0.95 0.82 3.50
CA ILE A 66 1.55 0.08 2.39
C ILE A 66 1.06 -1.37 2.35
N SER A 67 0.79 -1.87 1.15
CA SER A 67 0.72 -3.30 0.86
C SER A 67 1.44 -3.58 -0.45
N ALA A 68 1.93 -4.80 -0.63
CA ALA A 68 2.49 -5.24 -1.90
C ALA A 68 2.00 -6.65 -2.18
N GLU A 69 1.57 -6.88 -3.41
CA GLU A 69 0.99 -8.13 -3.86
C GLU A 69 1.85 -8.77 -4.96
N ARG A 70 1.66 -10.08 -5.10
CA ARG A 70 2.24 -10.86 -6.19
C ARG A 70 1.08 -11.44 -6.97
N SER A 71 0.97 -11.13 -8.25
CA SER A 71 -0.11 -11.58 -9.13
C SER A 71 -0.18 -13.10 -9.22
N ARG A 72 0.94 -13.79 -8.96
CA ARG A 72 0.98 -15.26 -8.81
C ARG A 72 0.16 -15.80 -7.63
N ASN A 73 -0.26 -14.96 -6.69
CA ASN A 73 -1.12 -15.35 -5.57
C ASN A 73 -2.61 -15.20 -5.88
N TYR A 74 -2.99 -14.58 -7.00
CA TYR A 74 -4.39 -14.43 -7.38
C TYR A 74 -4.99 -15.77 -7.85
N ALA A 75 -6.27 -15.98 -7.53
CA ALA A 75 -6.99 -17.24 -7.81
C ALA A 75 -6.98 -17.64 -9.30
N ASN A 76 -6.77 -16.66 -10.19
CA ASN A 76 -6.84 -16.81 -11.64
C ASN A 76 -5.44 -16.80 -12.30
N ALA A 77 -4.35 -16.86 -11.52
CA ALA A 77 -3.00 -16.82 -12.07
C ALA A 77 -2.76 -18.02 -13.01
N LEU A 78 -2.32 -17.75 -14.24
CA LEU A 78 -2.16 -18.73 -15.34
C LEU A 78 -1.03 -19.77 -15.12
N TYR A 79 -0.46 -19.91 -13.92
CA TYR A 79 0.69 -20.78 -13.68
C TYR A 79 0.55 -21.68 -12.44
N THR A 80 1.07 -22.90 -12.61
CA THR A 80 0.85 -24.06 -11.75
C THR A 80 1.40 -23.89 -10.33
N ARG A 81 0.73 -24.58 -9.39
CA ARG A 81 1.00 -24.67 -7.94
C ARG A 81 2.45 -25.06 -7.55
N TYR A 82 3.28 -25.49 -8.51
CA TYR A 82 4.63 -26.01 -8.30
C TYR A 82 5.75 -24.96 -8.22
N MET A 83 5.49 -23.68 -8.57
CA MET A 83 6.48 -22.59 -8.47
C MET A 83 6.21 -21.60 -7.31
N ARG A 84 5.36 -21.98 -6.34
CA ARG A 84 5.02 -21.17 -5.17
C ARG A 84 6.07 -21.28 -4.07
N THR A 85 7.33 -20.94 -4.35
CA THR A 85 8.32 -20.73 -3.29
C THR A 85 8.24 -19.27 -2.84
N PRO A 86 7.71 -18.97 -1.64
CA PRO A 86 7.69 -17.61 -1.13
C PRO A 86 9.13 -17.09 -1.00
N GLY A 87 9.41 -15.91 -1.56
CA GLY A 87 10.73 -15.29 -1.48
C GLY A 87 11.80 -15.87 -2.42
N SER A 88 11.44 -16.70 -3.41
CA SER A 88 12.38 -16.94 -4.52
C SER A 88 12.53 -15.68 -5.35
N LYS A 89 13.75 -15.43 -5.86
CA LYS A 89 14.02 -14.34 -6.82
C LYS A 89 13.12 -14.40 -8.06
N ASP A 90 12.49 -15.55 -8.28
CA ASP A 90 11.62 -15.79 -9.42
C ASP A 90 10.19 -15.27 -9.20
N ASN A 91 9.82 -14.76 -8.02
CA ASN A 91 8.45 -14.29 -7.72
C ASN A 91 8.43 -12.91 -7.02
N PRO A 92 8.85 -11.85 -7.74
CA PRO A 92 8.89 -10.51 -7.18
C PRO A 92 7.47 -9.96 -6.96
N TYR A 93 7.36 -8.87 -6.19
CA TYR A 93 6.12 -8.10 -6.07
C TYR A 93 5.80 -7.41 -7.39
N ASP A 94 4.57 -7.50 -7.88
CA ASP A 94 4.16 -6.88 -9.15
C ASP A 94 3.10 -5.77 -8.97
N LEU A 95 2.58 -5.60 -7.76
CA LEU A 95 1.68 -4.51 -7.42
C LEU A 95 2.04 -3.93 -6.05
N LEU A 96 2.24 -2.62 -6.02
CA LEU A 96 2.42 -1.83 -4.81
C LEU A 96 1.18 -0.98 -4.57
N GLN A 97 0.61 -1.06 -3.37
CA GLN A 97 -0.46 -0.19 -2.92
C GLN A 97 0.05 0.75 -1.84
N LEU A 98 -0.15 2.05 -2.04
CA LEU A 98 0.14 3.10 -1.06
C LEU A 98 -1.13 3.89 -0.78
N CYS A 99 -1.47 4.13 0.48
CA CYS A 99 -2.63 4.94 0.84
C CYS A 99 -2.26 5.98 1.90
N ALA A 100 -2.58 7.24 1.61
CA ALA A 100 -2.43 8.38 2.52
C ALA A 100 -3.79 9.07 2.70
N GLY A 101 -4.43 8.84 3.85
CA GLY A 101 -5.83 9.25 4.05
C GLY A 101 -6.76 8.53 3.07
N SER A 102 -7.55 9.27 2.30
CA SER A 102 -8.42 8.74 1.24
C SER A 102 -7.74 8.62 -0.13
N GLN A 103 -6.47 9.00 -0.25
CA GLN A 103 -5.75 8.97 -1.53
C GLN A 103 -4.90 7.71 -1.61
N CYS A 104 -5.18 6.84 -2.57
CA CYS A 104 -4.41 5.62 -2.79
C CYS A 104 -3.76 5.61 -4.18
N LEU A 105 -2.59 4.99 -4.27
CA LEU A 105 -1.87 4.70 -5.50
C LEU A 105 -1.75 3.19 -5.62
N LEU A 106 -2.20 2.65 -6.75
CA LEU A 106 -1.89 1.30 -7.21
C LEU A 106 -0.81 1.44 -8.27
N TYR A 107 0.39 0.95 -7.95
CA TYR A 107 1.58 1.08 -8.78
C TYR A 107 2.06 -0.31 -9.21
N GLU A 108 2.06 -0.57 -10.51
CA GLU A 108 2.61 -1.80 -11.08
C GLU A 108 4.14 -1.80 -10.97
N LEU A 109 4.68 -2.86 -10.36
CA LEU A 109 6.10 -3.04 -10.16
C LEU A 109 6.69 -3.91 -11.27
N ASP A 110 7.53 -3.32 -12.11
CA ASP A 110 8.25 -4.03 -13.16
C ASP A 110 9.77 -3.92 -12.91
N PRO A 111 10.49 -5.06 -12.72
CA PRO A 111 11.94 -5.03 -12.54
C PRO A 111 12.73 -4.39 -13.69
N SER A 112 12.16 -4.32 -14.89
CA SER A 112 12.77 -3.69 -16.06
C SER A 112 12.56 -2.17 -16.12
N HIS A 113 11.61 -1.64 -15.34
CA HIS A 113 11.27 -0.21 -15.30
C HIS A 113 11.53 0.37 -13.91
N PRO A 114 12.54 1.26 -13.73
CA PRO A 114 12.84 1.83 -12.43
C PRO A 114 11.65 2.60 -11.84
N ILE A 115 11.40 2.41 -10.54
CA ILE A 115 10.41 3.23 -9.82
C ILE A 115 10.79 4.72 -9.93
N PRO A 116 9.83 5.62 -10.25
CA PRO A 116 10.07 7.04 -10.39
C PRO A 116 10.72 7.64 -9.15
N LYS A 117 11.71 8.51 -9.35
CA LYS A 117 12.44 9.15 -8.24
C LYS A 117 11.49 9.83 -7.25
N VAL A 118 10.45 10.51 -7.76
CA VAL A 118 9.44 11.19 -6.93
C VAL A 118 8.72 10.24 -5.98
N LEU A 119 8.47 8.99 -6.38
CA LEU A 119 7.86 7.98 -5.52
C LEU A 119 8.85 7.44 -4.49
N LYS A 120 10.10 7.20 -4.91
CA LYS A 120 11.17 6.77 -3.99
C LYS A 120 11.39 7.80 -2.88
N ASP A 121 11.52 9.08 -3.25
CA ASP A 121 11.67 10.18 -2.30
C ASP A 121 10.45 10.26 -1.36
N PHE A 122 9.23 10.19 -1.92
CA PHE A 122 8.00 10.22 -1.14
C PHE A 122 7.92 9.09 -0.10
N VAL A 123 8.22 7.85 -0.50
CA VAL A 123 8.19 6.69 0.40
C VAL A 123 9.26 6.82 1.49
N HIS A 124 10.45 7.27 1.12
CA HIS A 124 11.56 7.46 2.06
C HIS A 124 11.27 8.55 3.12
N ASP A 125 10.59 9.63 2.73
CA ASP A 125 10.26 10.75 3.62
C ASP A 125 8.97 10.55 4.41
N SER A 126 8.19 9.52 4.07
CA SER A 126 6.93 9.16 4.72
C SER A 126 7.13 8.25 5.92
N ARG A 127 6.15 8.26 6.84
CA ARG A 127 6.04 7.27 7.91
C ARG A 127 5.18 6.11 7.44
N ILE A 128 5.85 5.00 7.09
CA ILE A 128 5.22 3.82 6.49
C ILE A 128 4.66 2.86 7.55
N PHE A 129 3.44 2.36 7.34
CA PHE A 129 2.77 1.37 8.18
C PHE A 129 2.24 0.20 7.37
N GLY A 130 2.38 -1.02 7.89
CA GLY A 130 1.81 -2.20 7.24
C GLY A 130 1.85 -3.44 8.13
N VAL A 131 1.35 -4.56 7.60
CA VAL A 131 1.42 -5.89 8.23
C VAL A 131 2.45 -6.72 7.49
N GLY A 132 3.42 -7.29 8.20
CA GLY A 132 4.56 -7.99 7.58
C GLY A 132 5.55 -7.04 6.90
N VAL A 133 5.48 -5.74 7.24
CA VAL A 133 6.13 -4.67 6.50
C VAL A 133 7.66 -4.75 6.54
N GLU A 134 8.26 -5.30 7.60
CA GLU A 134 9.72 -5.41 7.71
C GLU A 134 10.32 -6.36 6.66
N ALA A 135 9.65 -7.48 6.38
CA ALA A 135 10.08 -8.42 5.35
C ALA A 135 9.83 -7.83 3.95
N MET A 136 8.63 -7.29 3.73
CA MET A 136 8.25 -6.62 2.50
C MET A 136 9.22 -5.49 2.13
N ALA A 137 9.60 -4.64 3.08
CA ALA A 137 10.54 -3.53 2.85
C ALA A 137 11.92 -4.01 2.38
N LYS A 138 12.44 -5.09 2.97
CA LYS A 138 13.74 -5.68 2.56
C LYS A 138 13.69 -6.23 1.13
N GLU A 139 12.58 -6.85 0.76
CA GLU A 139 12.39 -7.38 -0.60
C GLU A 139 12.25 -6.24 -1.62
N LEU A 140 11.44 -5.21 -1.32
CA LEU A 140 11.25 -4.04 -2.17
C LEU A 140 12.54 -3.22 -2.33
N GLU A 141 13.35 -3.09 -1.29
CA GLU A 141 14.67 -2.45 -1.37
C GLU A 141 15.61 -3.26 -2.27
N ARG A 142 15.66 -4.58 -2.09
CA ARG A 142 16.53 -5.47 -2.88
C ARG A 142 16.15 -5.50 -4.36
N GLU A 143 14.86 -5.56 -4.67
CA GLU A 143 14.35 -5.79 -6.03
C GLU A 143 14.14 -4.49 -6.81
N TYR A 144 13.75 -3.41 -6.14
CA TYR A 144 13.35 -2.16 -6.79
C TYR A 144 14.11 -0.92 -6.30
N GLY A 145 14.99 -1.07 -5.29
CA GLY A 145 15.67 0.05 -4.65
C GLY A 145 14.69 1.02 -3.99
N LEU A 146 13.57 0.51 -3.45
CA LEU A 146 12.58 1.29 -2.72
C LEU A 146 12.86 1.20 -1.21
N THR A 147 13.61 2.17 -0.69
CA THR A 147 14.02 2.19 0.72
C THR A 147 12.98 2.88 1.61
N MET A 148 12.67 2.24 2.74
CA MET A 148 11.79 2.77 3.78
C MET A 148 12.60 3.01 5.06
N ARG A 149 12.67 4.24 5.57
CA ARG A 149 13.53 4.57 6.73
C ARG A 149 13.20 3.80 8.00
N LYS A 150 11.92 3.71 8.35
CA LYS A 150 11.46 3.09 9.60
C LYS A 150 10.03 2.55 9.44
N PRO A 151 9.84 1.48 8.64
CA PRO A 151 8.52 0.89 8.48
C PRO A 151 7.99 0.38 9.82
N VAL A 152 6.70 0.62 10.08
CA VAL A 152 6.05 0.31 11.35
C VAL A 152 5.11 -0.88 11.18
N GLU A 153 5.40 -1.96 11.90
CA GLU A 153 4.54 -3.16 11.96
C GLU A 153 3.29 -2.86 12.80
N LEU A 154 2.11 -2.88 12.16
CA LEU A 154 0.83 -2.58 12.79
C LEU A 154 0.48 -3.55 13.93
N ARG A 155 0.89 -4.83 13.84
CA ARG A 155 0.67 -5.80 14.93
C ARG A 155 1.34 -5.36 16.24
N LYS A 156 2.58 -4.84 16.16
CA LYS A 156 3.32 -4.33 17.32
C LYS A 156 2.69 -3.06 17.90
N VAL A 157 2.08 -2.23 17.06
CA VAL A 157 1.33 -1.04 17.52
C VAL A 157 0.06 -1.46 18.25
N ALA A 158 -0.67 -2.43 17.68
CA ALA A 158 -1.90 -2.94 18.27
C ALA A 158 -1.66 -3.64 19.62
N GLU A 159 -0.59 -4.43 19.74
CA GLU A 159 -0.13 -5.02 21.02
C GLU A 159 0.02 -3.97 22.11
N LYS A 160 0.82 -2.92 21.85
CA LYS A 160 1.06 -1.84 22.80
C LYS A 160 -0.21 -1.06 23.19
N SER A 161 -1.17 -0.95 22.28
CA SER A 161 -2.44 -0.25 22.57
C SER A 161 -3.38 -1.06 23.47
N LYS A 162 -3.34 -2.40 23.43
CA LYS A 162 -4.26 -3.29 24.17
C LYS A 162 -3.69 -3.87 25.46
N GLU A 163 -2.38 -3.82 25.68
CA GLU A 163 -1.78 -4.07 27.00
C GLU A 163 -2.38 -3.18 28.12
N VAL A 164 -3.07 -2.09 27.75
CA VAL A 164 -3.71 -1.16 28.69
C VAL A 164 -5.14 -1.58 29.09
N SER A 165 -5.80 -2.57 28.45
CA SER A 165 -7.26 -2.71 28.66
C SER A 165 -7.87 -4.08 28.91
N LEU A 166 -7.52 -5.20 28.25
CA LEU A 166 -8.34 -6.43 28.38
C LEU A 166 -7.58 -7.69 27.93
N GLY A 167 -6.94 -8.41 28.87
CA GLY A 167 -6.39 -9.75 28.65
C GLY A 167 -5.28 -9.85 27.59
N TYR A 168 -4.46 -10.89 27.66
CA TYR A 168 -3.44 -11.12 26.63
C TYR A 168 -4.10 -11.50 25.29
N VAL A 169 -3.87 -10.71 24.25
CA VAL A 169 -4.31 -10.98 22.87
C VAL A 169 -3.07 -11.19 22.01
N ASP A 170 -2.95 -12.35 21.36
CA ASP A 170 -1.83 -12.62 20.43
C ASP A 170 -2.11 -11.95 19.06
N PHE A 171 -1.40 -10.86 18.75
CA PHE A 171 -1.56 -10.16 17.47
C PHE A 171 -0.64 -10.70 16.37
N ARG A 172 0.33 -11.56 16.69
CA ARG A 172 1.32 -12.06 15.71
C ARG A 172 0.66 -12.78 14.54
N LYS A 173 -0.48 -13.44 14.80
CA LYS A 173 -1.26 -14.18 13.80
C LYS A 173 -2.38 -13.36 13.17
N LYS A 174 -2.57 -12.10 13.56
CA LYS A 174 -3.66 -11.28 13.02
C LYS A 174 -3.30 -10.67 11.67
N ASN A 175 -4.18 -10.86 10.69
CA ASN A 175 -4.10 -10.20 9.39
C ASN A 175 -4.68 -8.77 9.45
N LEU A 176 -4.56 -8.02 8.34
CA LEU A 176 -5.02 -6.63 8.28
C LEU A 176 -6.54 -6.49 8.55
N GLU A 177 -7.36 -7.42 8.06
CA GLU A 177 -8.81 -7.44 8.31
C GLU A 177 -9.14 -7.62 9.80
N GLN A 178 -8.42 -8.52 10.47
CA GLN A 178 -8.58 -8.76 11.91
C GLN A 178 -8.09 -7.57 12.73
N LEU A 179 -7.05 -6.86 12.28
CA LEU A 179 -6.55 -5.64 12.92
C LEU A 179 -7.49 -4.45 12.73
N ALA A 180 -8.17 -4.34 11.58
CA ALA A 180 -9.11 -3.25 11.32
C ALA A 180 -10.38 -3.29 12.20
N ARG A 181 -10.63 -4.40 12.89
CA ARG A 181 -11.79 -4.61 13.79
C ARG A 181 -11.49 -4.35 15.27
N ILE A 182 -10.26 -3.99 15.59
CA ILE A 182 -9.71 -3.91 16.95
C ILE A 182 -9.86 -2.51 17.51
#